data_AF-A0A651DKS9-F1
#
_entry.id   AF-A0A651DKS9-F1
#
_cell.length_a   1.000
_cell.length_b   1.000
_cell.length_c   1.000
_cell.angle_alpha   90.00
_cell.angle_beta   90.00
_cell.angle_gamma   90.00
#
_symmetry.space_group_name_H-M   'P 1'
#
loop_
_entity.id
_entity.type
_entity.pdbx_description
1 polymer ?
#
loop_
_entity_poly.entity_id
_entity_poly.type
_entity_poly.pdbx_seq_one_letter_code
_entity_poly.pdbx_strand_id
1 'polypeptide(L)'
;MRNGLFVASAAVLLVVMAALIKMNQPVPSSKLLTVRQFYSYLYEDGRHVEIPVYLNDVHHPLVHEDAHAHAYLSDGDEDKRLELHLVTIRKGHRETWLGEWFTRVILVFEMPWLDADFVITDAYLNVMLADASRHRFSLGEFHLLAARPHLGPFDWTALHGMKAENSFLSRLSTIHVTLAFTDIAIEAVMIGVDREVGVTREADVLVLSIEPEAMLLTDVPLIIRYHHQGTTHHAMIGNFTYVIDHRILASSGPLIQTYALA
;
A
#
# COMPACT_ATOMS: atom_id res chain seq x y z
N MET A 1 28.95 -31.17 54.20
CA MET A 1 27.57 -30.64 54.28
C MET A 1 27.44 -29.19 53.84
N ARG A 2 28.35 -28.27 54.18
CA ARG A 2 28.24 -26.82 53.85
C ARG A 2 28.21 -26.49 52.35
N ASN A 3 28.93 -27.24 51.51
CA ASN A 3 28.98 -27.01 50.06
C ASN A 3 27.71 -27.47 49.32
N GLY A 4 27.05 -28.53 49.79
CA GLY A 4 25.81 -29.01 49.18
C GLY A 4 24.64 -28.05 49.39
N LEU A 5 24.59 -27.41 50.57
CA LEU A 5 23.58 -26.38 50.86
C LEU A 5 23.77 -25.14 49.97
N PHE A 6 25.03 -24.73 49.74
CA PHE A 6 25.37 -23.58 48.90
C PHE A 6 24.99 -23.82 47.42
N VAL A 7 25.28 -25.01 46.90
CA VAL A 7 24.92 -25.41 45.53
C VAL A 7 23.40 -25.47 45.38
N ALA A 8 22.69 -26.04 46.36
CA ALA A 8 21.22 -26.08 46.33
C ALA A 8 20.61 -24.68 46.38
N SER A 9 21.12 -23.77 47.22
CA SER A 9 20.63 -22.38 47.27
C SER A 9 20.90 -21.61 45.98
N ALA A 10 22.06 -21.82 45.34
CA ALA A 10 22.40 -21.17 44.08
C ALA A 10 21.49 -21.67 42.92
N ALA A 11 21.17 -22.97 42.90
CA ALA A 11 20.26 -23.55 41.93
C ALA A 11 18.84 -23.00 42.07
N VAL A 12 18.34 -22.88 43.31
CA VAL A 12 17.02 -22.26 43.58
C VAL A 12 17.01 -20.79 43.15
N LEU A 13 18.08 -20.03 43.45
CA LEU A 13 18.18 -18.64 43.04
C LEU A 13 18.16 -18.48 41.52
N LEU A 14 18.86 -19.35 40.77
CA LEU A 14 18.86 -19.35 39.31
C LEU A 14 17.48 -19.64 38.73
N VAL A 15 16.75 -20.62 39.29
CA VAL A 15 15.38 -20.94 38.87
C VAL A 15 14.44 -19.77 39.14
N VAL A 16 14.54 -19.14 40.32
CA VAL A 16 13.74 -17.96 40.68
C VAL A 16 14.07 -16.78 39.76
N MET A 17 15.35 -16.52 39.47
CA MET A 17 15.71 -15.46 38.51
C MET A 17 15.18 -15.75 37.10
N ALA A 18 15.30 -16.98 36.60
CA ALA A 18 14.76 -17.35 35.30
C ALA A 18 13.23 -17.19 35.24
N ALA A 19 12.53 -17.54 36.32
CA ALA A 19 11.09 -17.32 36.45
C ALA A 19 10.73 -15.83 36.49
N LEU A 20 11.46 -15.02 37.25
CA LEU A 20 11.26 -13.57 37.32
C LEU A 20 11.53 -12.89 35.98
N ILE A 21 12.59 -13.29 35.26
CA ILE A 21 12.87 -12.80 33.91
C ILE A 21 11.72 -13.15 32.97
N LYS A 22 11.19 -14.38 33.03
CA LYS A 22 10.04 -14.80 32.22
C LYS A 22 8.75 -14.05 32.58
N MET A 23 8.50 -13.80 33.86
CA MET A 23 7.31 -13.06 34.34
C MET A 23 7.41 -11.56 34.07
N ASN A 24 8.61 -11.01 34.00
CA ASN A 24 8.86 -9.60 33.73
C ASN A 24 9.15 -9.31 32.24
N GLN A 25 9.01 -10.31 31.36
CA GLN A 25 8.95 -10.03 29.94
C GLN A 25 7.67 -9.26 29.66
N PRO A 26 7.74 -8.06 29.05
CA PRO A 26 6.54 -7.33 28.67
C PRO A 26 5.72 -8.25 27.77
N VAL A 27 4.44 -8.42 28.10
CA VAL A 27 3.51 -9.14 27.23
C VAL A 27 3.59 -8.44 25.87
N PRO A 28 3.99 -9.14 24.79
CA PRO A 28 4.07 -8.53 23.48
C PRO A 28 2.67 -8.01 23.14
N SER A 29 2.52 -6.69 23.10
CA SER A 29 1.26 -6.09 22.66
C SER A 29 1.12 -6.37 21.17
N SER A 30 -0.01 -6.93 20.77
CA SER A 30 -0.33 -7.10 19.35
C SER A 30 -0.44 -5.72 18.69
N LYS A 31 0.25 -5.56 17.56
CA LYS A 31 0.36 -4.29 16.83
C LYS A 31 0.15 -4.52 15.36
N LEU A 32 -0.50 -3.55 14.74
CA LEU A 32 -0.59 -3.42 13.30
C LEU A 32 0.11 -2.15 12.85
N LEU A 33 0.84 -2.24 11.74
CA LEU A 33 1.36 -1.09 11.02
C LEU A 33 0.70 -0.96 9.65
N THR A 34 0.37 0.27 9.30
CA THR A 34 0.12 0.66 7.90
C THR A 34 1.20 1.63 7.46
N VAL A 35 1.35 1.77 6.16
CA VAL A 35 2.23 2.79 5.58
C VAL A 35 1.40 3.67 4.67
N ARG A 36 1.51 4.98 4.87
CA ARG A 36 0.80 5.96 4.04
C ARG A 36 1.20 5.81 2.57
N GLN A 37 0.23 5.50 1.72
CA GLN A 37 0.43 5.21 0.31
C GLN A 37 -0.69 5.88 -0.52
N PHE A 38 -0.33 6.25 -1.75
CA PHE A 38 -1.28 6.60 -2.79
C PHE A 38 -1.74 5.33 -3.51
N TYR A 39 -2.95 4.87 -3.18
CA TYR A 39 -3.61 3.78 -3.90
C TYR A 39 -4.38 4.37 -5.06
N SER A 40 -4.03 4.01 -6.28
CA SER A 40 -4.79 4.41 -7.47
C SER A 40 -4.96 3.23 -8.37
N TYR A 41 -6.20 2.91 -8.70
CA TYR A 41 -6.56 1.76 -9.50
C TYR A 41 -7.39 2.22 -10.69
N LEU A 42 -7.10 1.68 -11.88
CA LEU A 42 -8.00 1.71 -13.01
C LEU A 42 -8.91 0.48 -12.92
N TYR A 43 -10.22 0.69 -12.95
CA TYR A 43 -11.19 -0.40 -12.92
C TYR A 43 -10.98 -1.32 -14.12
N GLU A 44 -10.82 -2.61 -13.86
CA GLU A 44 -10.76 -3.66 -14.87
C GLU A 44 -11.34 -4.94 -14.26
N ASP A 45 -12.21 -5.63 -15.01
CA ASP A 45 -12.87 -6.84 -14.53
C ASP A 45 -11.84 -7.91 -14.14
N GLY A 46 -12.01 -8.49 -12.95
CA GLY A 46 -11.11 -9.53 -12.41
C GLY A 46 -9.82 -9.01 -11.78
N ARG A 47 -9.59 -7.69 -11.71
CA ARG A 47 -8.55 -7.11 -10.85
C ARG A 47 -8.98 -7.08 -9.39
N HIS A 48 -8.00 -6.87 -8.52
CA HIS A 48 -8.18 -6.81 -7.07
C HIS A 48 -7.58 -5.53 -6.51
N VAL A 49 -8.15 -5.06 -5.41
CA VAL A 49 -7.54 -4.03 -4.56
C VAL A 49 -6.67 -4.74 -3.52
N GLU A 50 -5.41 -4.35 -3.43
CA GLU A 50 -4.44 -5.00 -2.54
C GLU A 50 -3.95 -4.03 -1.47
N ILE A 51 -4.27 -4.30 -0.21
CA ILE A 51 -3.94 -3.42 0.92
C ILE A 51 -2.96 -4.15 1.84
N PRO A 52 -1.65 -3.81 1.78
CA PRO A 52 -0.65 -4.38 2.69
C PRO A 52 -0.76 -3.76 4.09
N VAL A 53 -0.81 -4.63 5.09
CA VAL A 53 -0.67 -4.30 6.51
C VAL A 53 0.45 -5.16 7.12
N TYR A 54 0.99 -4.75 8.26
CA TYR A 54 2.09 -5.45 8.91
C TYR A 54 1.73 -5.78 10.35
N LEU A 55 1.74 -7.05 10.73
CA LEU A 55 1.36 -7.49 12.09
C LEU A 55 2.53 -8.15 12.81
N ASN A 56 2.74 -7.81 14.09
CA ASN A 56 3.72 -8.51 14.93
C ASN A 56 3.15 -9.79 15.58
N ASP A 57 1.84 -10.02 15.45
CA ASP A 57 1.13 -11.21 15.92
C ASP A 57 0.53 -11.99 14.75
N VAL A 58 1.04 -13.20 14.52
CA VAL A 58 0.62 -14.08 13.41
C VAL A 58 -0.63 -14.92 13.74
N HIS A 59 -1.12 -14.84 14.97
CA HIS A 59 -2.34 -15.52 15.43
C HIS A 59 -3.53 -14.56 15.53
N HIS A 60 -3.31 -13.26 15.31
CA HIS A 60 -4.38 -12.28 15.36
C HIS A 60 -5.46 -12.57 14.30
N PRO A 61 -6.77 -12.49 14.61
CA PRO A 61 -7.84 -12.84 13.69
C PRO A 61 -7.77 -12.14 12.31
N LEU A 62 -7.24 -10.91 12.24
CA LEU A 62 -7.01 -10.19 10.97
C LEU A 62 -6.21 -10.97 9.91
N VAL A 63 -5.44 -12.00 10.28
CA VAL A 63 -4.64 -12.82 9.35
C VAL A 63 -5.38 -14.06 8.83
N HIS A 64 -6.64 -14.25 9.23
CA HIS A 64 -7.48 -15.40 8.93
C HIS A 64 -8.74 -14.97 8.18
N GLU A 65 -8.97 -15.50 6.98
CA GLU A 65 -10.07 -15.09 6.10
C GLU A 65 -11.45 -15.28 6.74
N ASP A 66 -11.65 -16.38 7.45
CA ASP A 66 -12.90 -16.76 8.12
C ASP A 66 -13.24 -15.87 9.32
N ALA A 67 -12.29 -15.07 9.81
CA ALA A 67 -12.51 -14.13 10.89
C ALA A 67 -13.06 -12.78 10.41
N HIS A 68 -13.01 -12.46 9.12
CA HIS A 68 -13.53 -11.19 8.58
C HIS A 68 -15.03 -11.29 8.35
N ALA A 69 -15.79 -10.38 8.95
CA ALA A 69 -17.23 -10.27 8.70
C ALA A 69 -17.54 -9.24 7.61
N HIS A 70 -16.84 -8.11 7.62
CA HIS A 70 -17.15 -6.98 6.75
C HIS A 70 -15.97 -6.00 6.67
N ALA A 71 -15.77 -5.38 5.51
CA ALA A 71 -14.75 -4.37 5.32
C ALA A 71 -15.22 -3.26 4.38
N TYR A 72 -14.83 -2.01 4.67
CA TYR A 72 -15.12 -0.87 3.80
C TYR A 72 -14.02 0.19 3.91
N LEU A 73 -13.82 0.94 2.82
CA LEU A 73 -13.04 2.17 2.84
C LEU A 73 -13.93 3.33 3.22
N SER A 74 -13.38 4.28 3.98
CA SER A 74 -14.06 5.54 4.28
C SER A 74 -13.09 6.71 4.33
N ASP A 75 -13.64 7.92 4.25
CA ASP A 75 -12.93 9.12 4.69
C ASP A 75 -12.92 9.25 6.22
N GLY A 76 -12.33 10.34 6.73
CA GLY A 76 -12.22 10.67 8.14
C GLY A 76 -13.56 10.68 8.88
N ASP A 77 -14.54 11.37 8.31
CA ASP A 77 -15.87 11.56 8.89
C ASP A 77 -16.87 10.43 8.53
N GLU A 78 -16.45 9.51 7.66
CA GLU A 78 -17.23 8.40 7.12
C GLU A 78 -18.45 8.82 6.28
N ASP A 79 -18.40 10.02 5.69
CA ASP A 79 -19.39 10.56 4.76
C ASP A 79 -19.27 9.91 3.37
N LYS A 80 -18.04 9.53 2.99
CA LYS A 80 -17.77 8.71 1.80
C LYS A 80 -17.41 7.31 2.23
N ARG A 81 -18.07 6.32 1.61
CA ARG A 81 -17.83 4.89 1.88
C ARG A 81 -17.80 4.08 0.60
N LEU A 82 -16.93 3.08 0.59
CA LEU A 82 -16.84 2.08 -0.47
C LEU A 82 -16.74 0.69 0.16
N GLU A 83 -17.77 -0.12 -0.05
CA GLU A 83 -17.82 -1.49 0.43
C GLU A 83 -16.78 -2.35 -0.28
N LEU A 84 -16.07 -3.18 0.49
CA LEU A 84 -15.06 -4.09 -0.03
C LEU A 84 -15.40 -5.54 0.34
N HIS A 85 -15.33 -6.41 -0.66
CA HIS A 85 -15.48 -7.84 -0.45
C HIS A 85 -14.09 -8.50 -0.38
N LEU A 86 -13.73 -9.05 0.77
CA LEU A 86 -12.45 -9.75 0.95
C LEU A 86 -12.47 -11.06 0.17
N VAL A 87 -11.52 -11.23 -0.75
CA VAL A 87 -11.37 -12.45 -1.55
C VAL A 87 -10.41 -13.42 -0.88
N THR A 88 -9.26 -12.92 -0.43
CA THR A 88 -8.23 -13.75 0.20
C THR A 88 -7.24 -12.90 1.00
N ILE A 89 -6.46 -13.55 1.86
CA ILE A 89 -5.36 -12.94 2.59
C ILE A 89 -4.04 -13.61 2.18
N ARG A 90 -3.12 -12.82 1.61
CA ARG A 90 -1.79 -13.32 1.23
C ARG A 90 -0.75 -12.93 2.26
N LYS A 91 0.02 -13.91 2.74
CA LYS A 91 1.15 -13.67 3.66
C LYS A 91 2.41 -13.40 2.85
N GLY A 92 3.08 -12.28 3.18
CA GLY A 92 4.33 -11.85 2.57
C GLY A 92 5.54 -12.16 3.45
N HIS A 93 6.62 -11.40 3.23
CA HIS A 93 7.86 -11.50 3.99
C HIS A 93 7.76 -10.82 5.37
N ARG A 94 8.79 -11.01 6.19
CA ARG A 94 8.92 -10.33 7.49
C ARG A 94 9.90 -9.16 7.40
N GLU A 95 9.59 -8.11 8.14
CA GLU A 95 10.41 -6.91 8.26
C GLU A 95 10.57 -6.52 9.72
N THR A 96 11.59 -5.72 10.03
CA THR A 96 11.82 -5.19 11.37
C THR A 96 11.43 -3.72 11.41
N TRP A 97 10.69 -3.33 12.43
CA TRP A 97 10.39 -1.94 12.75
C TRP A 97 10.57 -1.70 14.24
N LEU A 98 11.38 -0.71 14.62
CA LEU A 98 11.71 -0.37 16.02
C LEU A 98 12.14 -1.58 16.88
N GLY A 99 12.86 -2.53 16.29
CA GLY A 99 13.36 -3.73 16.97
C GLY A 99 12.35 -4.89 17.07
N GLU A 100 11.12 -4.72 16.59
CA GLU A 100 10.09 -5.77 16.54
C GLU A 100 9.93 -6.35 15.13
N TRP A 101 9.58 -7.63 15.04
CA TRP A 101 9.33 -8.30 13.77
C TRP A 101 7.87 -8.24 13.38
N PHE A 102 7.60 -7.75 12.17
CA PHE A 102 6.27 -7.72 11.58
C PHE A 102 6.21 -8.62 10.35
N THR A 103 5.10 -9.30 10.17
CA THR A 103 4.77 -10.07 8.97
C THR A 103 3.89 -9.22 8.07
N ARG A 104 4.29 -9.06 6.80
CA ARG A 104 3.43 -8.42 5.81
C ARG A 104 2.23 -9.33 5.52
N VAL A 105 1.05 -8.77 5.59
CA VAL A 105 -0.23 -9.43 5.28
C VAL A 105 -0.93 -8.54 4.25
N ILE A 106 -1.27 -9.10 3.10
CA ILE A 106 -1.94 -8.36 2.02
C ILE A 106 -3.39 -8.80 2.01
N LEU A 107 -4.28 -7.88 2.38
CA LEU A 107 -5.72 -8.05 2.26
C LEU A 107 -6.08 -7.81 0.79
N VAL A 108 -6.63 -8.84 0.14
CA VAL A 108 -6.98 -8.80 -1.29
C VAL A 108 -8.49 -8.72 -1.39
N PHE A 109 -8.98 -7.61 -1.91
CA PHE A 109 -10.41 -7.34 -2.09
C PHE A 109 -10.79 -7.41 -3.56
N GLU A 110 -12.03 -7.80 -3.82
CA GLU A 110 -12.63 -7.69 -5.14
C GLU A 110 -12.68 -6.21 -5.55
N MET A 111 -12.41 -5.93 -6.83
CA MET A 111 -12.55 -4.57 -7.35
C MET A 111 -14.05 -4.20 -7.37
N PRO A 112 -14.48 -3.19 -6.61
CA PRO A 112 -15.89 -2.81 -6.62
C PRO A 112 -16.24 -2.17 -7.95
N TRP A 113 -17.42 -2.49 -8.47
CA TRP A 113 -17.95 -1.86 -9.67
C TRP A 113 -18.25 -0.38 -9.44
N LEU A 114 -17.88 0.46 -10.39
CA LEU A 114 -18.13 1.90 -10.36
C LEU A 114 -18.63 2.41 -11.72
N ASP A 115 -19.56 3.35 -11.67
CA ASP A 115 -20.06 4.12 -12.81
C ASP A 115 -19.29 5.45 -13.01
N ALA A 116 -18.57 5.90 -11.99
CA ALA A 116 -17.78 7.13 -11.98
C ALA A 116 -16.51 6.98 -11.15
N ASP A 117 -15.58 7.93 -11.28
CA ASP A 117 -14.36 7.96 -10.47
C ASP A 117 -14.71 8.13 -8.97
N PHE A 118 -14.11 7.31 -8.12
CA PHE A 118 -14.29 7.36 -6.67
C PHE A 118 -12.98 7.74 -5.98
N VAL A 119 -13.03 8.74 -5.10
CA VAL A 119 -11.84 9.37 -4.51
C VAL A 119 -12.03 9.67 -3.04
N ILE A 120 -11.07 9.21 -2.22
CA ILE A 120 -10.91 9.52 -0.81
C ILE A 120 -9.48 10.02 -0.57
N THR A 121 -9.34 11.28 -0.14
CA THR A 121 -8.04 11.94 0.10
C THR A 121 -7.45 11.66 1.49
N ASP A 122 -8.25 11.15 2.43
CA ASP A 122 -7.78 10.60 3.71
C ASP A 122 -8.50 9.27 3.97
N ALA A 123 -7.99 8.23 3.35
CA ALA A 123 -8.60 6.91 3.30
C ALA A 123 -8.29 6.10 4.55
N TYR A 124 -9.34 5.53 5.13
CA TYR A 124 -9.27 4.55 6.20
C TYR A 124 -9.86 3.23 5.72
N LEU A 125 -9.19 2.12 6.04
CA LEU A 125 -9.76 0.79 5.99
C LEU A 125 -10.43 0.48 7.33
N ASN A 126 -11.72 0.15 7.27
CA ASN A 126 -12.49 -0.32 8.39
C ASN A 126 -12.71 -1.82 8.21
N VAL A 127 -12.36 -2.61 9.20
CA VAL A 127 -12.56 -4.07 9.24
C VAL A 127 -13.35 -4.41 10.48
N MET A 128 -14.47 -5.09 10.29
CA MET A 128 -15.23 -5.74 11.35
C MET A 128 -14.98 -7.24 11.29
N LEU A 129 -14.56 -7.80 12.42
CA LEU A 129 -14.35 -9.23 12.58
C LEU A 129 -15.63 -9.94 13.00
N ALA A 130 -15.65 -11.27 12.89
CA ALA A 130 -16.79 -12.13 13.23
C ALA A 130 -17.17 -12.07 14.73
N ASP A 131 -16.23 -11.70 15.59
CA ASP A 131 -16.48 -11.44 17.02
C ASP A 131 -17.00 -10.03 17.31
N ALA A 132 -17.34 -9.27 16.27
CA ALA A 132 -17.79 -7.88 16.28
C ALA A 132 -16.74 -6.85 16.74
N SER A 133 -15.49 -7.25 16.93
CA SER A 133 -14.40 -6.29 17.10
C SER A 133 -14.21 -5.47 15.81
N ARG A 134 -13.83 -4.21 15.98
CA ARG A 134 -13.71 -3.23 14.90
C ARG A 134 -12.30 -2.67 14.90
N HIS A 135 -11.70 -2.65 13.73
CA HIS A 135 -10.41 -2.02 13.52
C HIS A 135 -10.50 -1.01 12.40
N ARG A 136 -9.88 0.15 12.62
CA ARG A 136 -9.81 1.24 11.65
C ARG A 136 -8.36 1.65 11.47
N PHE A 137 -7.90 1.67 10.22
CA PHE A 137 -6.50 1.95 9.88
C PHE A 137 -6.43 2.96 8.74
N SER A 138 -5.66 4.04 8.90
CA SER A 138 -5.37 4.98 7.81
C SER A 138 -4.44 4.35 6.78
N LEU A 139 -4.71 4.64 5.51
CA LEU A 139 -4.00 4.14 4.35
C LEU A 139 -3.27 5.25 3.57
N GLY A 140 -3.75 6.49 3.66
CA GLY A 140 -3.31 7.59 2.80
C GLY A 140 -4.41 8.02 1.85
N GLU A 141 -4.19 7.87 0.54
CA GLU A 141 -5.16 8.29 -0.48
C GLU A 141 -5.62 7.09 -1.29
N PHE A 142 -6.89 7.10 -1.68
CA PHE A 142 -7.49 6.03 -2.48
C PHE A 142 -8.29 6.58 -3.65
N HIS A 143 -7.88 6.20 -4.84
CA HIS A 143 -8.51 6.56 -6.11
C HIS A 143 -8.89 5.27 -6.84
N LEU A 144 -10.15 5.14 -7.20
CA LEU A 144 -10.61 4.11 -8.13
C LEU A 144 -11.23 4.81 -9.34
N LEU A 145 -10.58 4.63 -10.48
CA LEU A 145 -10.88 5.32 -11.72
C LEU A 145 -11.75 4.44 -12.61
N ALA A 146 -12.83 4.99 -13.15
CA ALA A 146 -13.64 4.30 -14.13
C ALA A 146 -12.85 4.14 -15.43
N ALA A 147 -12.82 2.92 -15.98
CA ALA A 147 -12.23 2.69 -17.28
C ALA A 147 -12.99 3.46 -18.35
N ARG A 148 -12.25 4.23 -19.15
CA ARG A 148 -12.78 4.91 -20.33
C ARG A 148 -12.23 4.24 -21.57
N PRO A 149 -13.04 4.11 -22.64
CA PRO A 149 -12.56 3.50 -23.88
C PRO A 149 -11.36 4.29 -24.40
N HIS A 150 -10.35 3.57 -24.86
CA HIS A 150 -9.23 4.16 -25.57
C HIS A 150 -9.74 4.77 -26.88
N LEU A 151 -9.55 6.08 -27.05
CA LEU A 151 -9.97 6.79 -28.25
C LEU A 151 -8.75 7.37 -28.95
N GLY A 152 -8.42 6.88 -30.14
CA GLY A 152 -7.37 7.42 -31.00
C GLY A 152 -6.17 6.49 -31.20
N PRO A 153 -5.08 7.00 -31.80
CA PRO A 153 -3.93 6.18 -32.23
C PRO A 153 -2.82 6.04 -31.18
N PHE A 154 -3.07 6.38 -29.91
CA PHE A 154 -2.03 6.30 -28.89
C PHE A 154 -1.61 4.85 -28.65
N ASP A 155 -0.33 4.57 -28.84
CA ASP A 155 0.24 3.25 -28.65
C ASP A 155 1.64 3.36 -28.04
N TRP A 156 2.00 2.42 -27.18
CA TRP A 156 3.22 2.43 -26.37
C TRP A 156 3.86 1.04 -26.35
N THR A 157 5.18 1.01 -26.30
CA THR A 157 5.97 -0.22 -26.44
C THR A 157 6.76 -0.59 -25.19
N ALA A 158 7.06 0.39 -24.34
CA ALA A 158 7.77 0.16 -23.10
C ALA A 158 7.36 1.17 -22.02
N LEU A 159 7.44 0.70 -20.78
CA LEU A 159 7.06 1.45 -19.58
C LEU A 159 8.04 1.09 -18.46
N HIS A 160 8.66 2.10 -17.84
CA HIS A 160 9.48 1.90 -16.65
C HIS A 160 9.45 3.13 -15.76
N GLY A 161 9.81 2.98 -14.49
CA GLY A 161 9.80 4.07 -13.52
C GLY A 161 11.04 4.05 -12.64
N MET A 162 11.36 5.21 -12.09
CA MET A 162 12.56 5.40 -11.28
C MET A 162 12.23 6.17 -10.01
N LYS A 163 12.96 5.85 -8.94
CA LYS A 163 12.99 6.65 -7.70
C LYS A 163 13.90 7.86 -7.92
N ALA A 164 13.68 8.91 -7.15
CA ALA A 164 14.64 10.01 -7.09
C ALA A 164 16.01 9.49 -6.60
N GLU A 165 17.09 10.05 -7.14
CA GLU A 165 18.44 9.72 -6.70
C GLU A 165 18.58 9.97 -5.19
N ASN A 166 19.24 9.04 -4.49
CA ASN A 166 19.45 9.09 -3.03
C ASN A 166 18.15 9.09 -2.19
N SER A 167 16.99 8.82 -2.79
CA SER A 167 15.74 8.67 -2.03
C SER A 167 15.62 7.26 -1.45
N PHE A 168 15.55 7.19 -0.12
CA PHE A 168 15.25 5.94 0.57
C PHE A 168 13.80 5.51 0.38
N LEU A 169 12.86 6.47 0.36
CA LEU A 169 11.43 6.23 0.27
C LEU A 169 11.06 5.45 -0.99
N SER A 170 10.26 4.39 -0.88
CA SER A 170 9.73 3.65 -2.04
C SER A 170 8.65 4.45 -2.77
N ARG A 171 9.08 5.50 -3.49
CA ARG A 171 8.22 6.41 -4.22
C ARG A 171 8.82 6.69 -5.60
N LEU A 172 7.97 6.63 -6.61
CA LEU A 172 8.27 7.08 -7.96
C LEU A 172 8.57 8.57 -7.99
N SER A 173 9.61 8.92 -8.74
CA SER A 173 9.96 10.30 -9.09
C SER A 173 9.80 10.54 -10.58
N THR A 174 10.10 9.53 -11.41
CA THR A 174 9.89 9.62 -12.85
C THR A 174 9.26 8.34 -13.40
N ILE A 175 8.48 8.51 -14.48
CA ILE A 175 7.99 7.41 -15.31
C ILE A 175 8.36 7.71 -16.76
N HIS A 176 8.87 6.70 -17.46
CA HIS A 176 9.23 6.79 -18.87
C HIS A 176 8.27 5.93 -19.69
N VAL A 177 7.63 6.53 -20.68
CA VAL A 177 6.71 5.87 -21.61
C VAL A 177 7.31 5.96 -23.02
N THR A 178 7.69 4.82 -23.59
CA THR A 178 8.16 4.76 -24.98
C THR A 178 6.96 4.59 -25.90
N LEU A 179 6.77 5.54 -26.82
CA LEU A 179 5.66 5.60 -27.76
C LEU A 179 5.98 4.81 -29.03
N ALA A 180 4.98 4.13 -29.60
CA ALA A 180 5.10 3.49 -30.91
C ALA A 180 5.06 4.51 -32.06
N PHE A 181 4.34 5.62 -31.86
CA PHE A 181 4.14 6.67 -32.87
C PHE A 181 4.38 8.05 -32.28
N THR A 182 5.00 8.94 -33.07
CA THR A 182 5.47 10.23 -32.57
C THR A 182 4.58 11.42 -32.89
N ASP A 183 3.62 11.29 -33.80
CA ASP A 183 2.76 12.41 -34.23
C ASP A 183 1.57 12.66 -33.29
N ILE A 184 1.85 12.77 -31.99
CA ILE A 184 0.87 13.16 -30.98
C ILE A 184 1.45 14.31 -30.15
N ALA A 185 0.61 15.29 -29.84
CA ALA A 185 0.95 16.37 -28.91
C ALA A 185 0.32 16.05 -27.56
N ILE A 186 1.14 15.77 -26.55
CA ILE A 186 0.65 15.52 -25.19
C ILE A 186 0.17 16.84 -24.60
N GLU A 187 -1.07 16.85 -24.14
CA GLU A 187 -1.66 18.00 -23.47
C GLU A 187 -1.47 17.88 -21.96
N ALA A 188 -1.78 16.72 -21.39
CA ALA A 188 -1.62 16.44 -19.97
C ALA A 188 -1.47 14.94 -19.72
N VAL A 189 -0.76 14.60 -18.65
CA VAL A 189 -0.72 13.24 -18.10
C VAL A 189 -1.06 13.32 -16.63
N MET A 190 -1.95 12.44 -16.17
CA MET A 190 -2.44 12.39 -14.80
C MET A 190 -2.11 11.04 -14.15
N ILE A 191 -1.88 11.10 -12.85
CA ILE A 191 -1.90 9.96 -11.93
C ILE A 191 -3.11 10.15 -11.00
N GLY A 192 -4.03 9.18 -10.94
CA GLY A 192 -5.28 9.39 -10.20
C GLY A 192 -6.21 10.38 -10.90
N VAL A 193 -7.01 11.16 -10.16
CA VAL A 193 -7.99 12.08 -10.78
C VAL A 193 -7.46 13.50 -10.97
N ASP A 194 -6.49 13.92 -10.17
CA ASP A 194 -6.16 15.32 -9.95
C ASP A 194 -4.65 15.61 -9.84
N ARG A 195 -3.79 14.59 -10.02
CA ARG A 195 -2.33 14.79 -10.01
C ARG A 195 -1.78 14.83 -11.42
N GLU A 196 -1.69 16.03 -11.98
CA GLU A 196 -0.96 16.27 -13.22
C GLU A 196 0.55 16.11 -12.98
N VAL A 197 1.22 15.41 -13.89
CA VAL A 197 2.68 15.22 -13.84
C VAL A 197 3.35 16.12 -14.87
N GLY A 198 4.57 16.56 -14.58
CA GLY A 198 5.37 17.28 -15.55
C GLY A 198 5.71 16.38 -16.73
N VAL A 199 5.52 16.85 -17.96
CA VAL A 199 5.81 16.05 -19.16
C VAL A 199 6.93 16.71 -19.96
N THR A 200 8.02 15.99 -20.15
CA THR A 200 9.03 16.32 -21.16
C THR A 200 9.09 15.21 -22.20
N ARG A 201 9.55 15.56 -23.40
CA ARG A 201 9.63 14.62 -24.51
C ARG A 201 11.05 14.56 -25.05
N GLU A 202 11.56 13.34 -25.12
CA GLU A 202 12.88 13.02 -25.65
C GLU A 202 12.70 11.99 -26.77
N ALA A 203 12.64 12.48 -28.01
CA ALA A 203 12.31 11.69 -29.20
C ALA A 203 10.96 10.93 -29.07
N ASP A 204 11.01 9.60 -28.93
CA ASP A 204 9.89 8.69 -28.77
C ASP A 204 9.55 8.39 -27.29
N VAL A 205 10.29 8.97 -26.34
CA VAL A 205 10.07 8.76 -24.91
C VAL A 205 9.40 9.99 -24.28
N LEU A 206 8.28 9.76 -23.59
CA LEU A 206 7.72 10.71 -22.64
C LEU A 206 8.35 10.49 -21.29
N VAL A 207 8.95 11.53 -20.72
CA VAL A 207 9.49 11.54 -19.37
C VAL A 207 8.51 12.31 -18.48
N LEU A 208 7.91 11.57 -17.55
CA LEU A 208 6.89 12.07 -16.64
C LEU A 208 7.54 12.33 -15.27
N SER A 209 7.63 13.59 -14.88
CA SER A 209 8.20 14.04 -13.61
C SER A 209 7.10 14.18 -12.56
N ILE A 210 7.27 13.50 -11.43
CA ILE A 210 6.29 13.43 -10.35
C ILE A 210 6.81 14.25 -9.17
N GLU A 211 5.96 15.16 -8.67
CA GLU A 211 6.30 15.98 -7.51
C GLU A 211 6.47 15.13 -6.23
N PRO A 212 7.42 15.49 -5.35
CA PRO A 212 7.67 14.77 -4.12
C PRO A 212 6.53 14.98 -3.11
N GLU A 213 6.07 13.90 -2.50
CA GLU A 213 5.08 13.94 -1.42
C GLU A 213 5.39 12.90 -0.34
N ALA A 214 4.83 13.13 0.85
CA ALA A 214 4.95 12.24 2.00
C ALA A 214 3.98 11.04 1.91
N MET A 215 4.12 10.23 0.86
CA MET A 215 3.41 8.95 0.70
C MET A 215 4.13 8.05 -0.31
N LEU A 216 3.98 6.73 -0.14
CA LEU A 216 4.45 5.76 -1.13
C LEU A 216 3.68 5.92 -2.45
N LEU A 217 4.35 5.64 -3.57
CA LEU A 217 3.79 5.67 -4.91
C LEU A 217 4.58 4.68 -5.77
N THR A 218 4.04 3.49 -5.99
CA THR A 218 4.79 2.38 -6.63
C THR A 218 4.04 1.71 -7.77
N ASP A 219 2.71 1.74 -7.73
CA ASP A 219 1.80 1.15 -8.71
C ASP A 219 0.68 2.14 -8.97
N VAL A 220 0.59 2.65 -10.19
CA VAL A 220 -0.43 3.60 -10.62
C VAL A 220 -0.78 3.45 -12.09
N PRO A 221 -2.01 3.75 -12.50
CA PRO A 221 -2.35 3.95 -13.90
C PRO A 221 -1.90 5.34 -14.38
N LEU A 222 -1.79 5.50 -15.70
CA LEU A 222 -1.58 6.80 -16.34
C LEU A 222 -2.81 7.16 -17.18
N ILE A 223 -3.32 8.38 -17.02
CA ILE A 223 -4.35 8.94 -17.89
C ILE A 223 -3.73 10.03 -18.75
N ILE A 224 -3.81 9.87 -20.06
CA ILE A 224 -3.10 10.70 -21.03
C ILE A 224 -4.14 11.41 -21.88
N ARG A 225 -4.09 12.75 -21.86
CA ARG A 225 -4.85 13.60 -22.78
C ARG A 225 -3.89 14.14 -23.83
N TYR A 226 -4.25 13.98 -25.09
CA TYR A 226 -3.37 14.32 -26.22
C TYR A 226 -4.17 14.81 -27.42
N HIS A 227 -3.51 15.55 -28.30
CA HIS A 227 -4.05 15.98 -29.57
C HIS A 227 -3.45 15.18 -30.72
N HIS A 228 -4.30 14.79 -31.66
CA HIS A 228 -3.92 14.20 -32.94
C HIS A 228 -4.84 14.78 -34.02
N GLN A 229 -4.27 15.30 -35.11
CA GLN A 229 -5.02 15.92 -36.22
C GLN A 229 -6.04 16.98 -35.76
N GLY A 230 -5.72 17.77 -34.74
CA GLY A 230 -6.57 18.83 -34.21
C GLY A 230 -7.74 18.37 -33.31
N THR A 231 -7.84 17.06 -33.03
CA THR A 231 -8.86 16.50 -32.13
C THR A 231 -8.22 16.08 -30.81
N THR A 232 -8.89 16.33 -29.68
CA THR A 232 -8.47 15.85 -28.36
C THR A 232 -8.91 14.40 -28.15
N HIS A 233 -7.99 13.61 -27.64
CA HIS A 233 -8.13 12.18 -27.40
C HIS A 233 -7.73 11.82 -25.97
N HIS A 234 -8.18 10.64 -25.53
CA HIS A 234 -7.87 10.08 -24.21
C HIS A 234 -7.31 8.68 -24.37
N ALA A 235 -6.20 8.42 -23.69
CA ALA A 235 -5.62 7.10 -23.51
C ALA A 235 -5.43 6.81 -22.03
N MET A 236 -5.52 5.53 -21.68
CA MET A 236 -5.25 5.03 -20.34
C MET A 236 -4.24 3.90 -20.43
N ILE A 237 -3.21 3.97 -19.60
CA ILE A 237 -2.31 2.84 -19.33
C ILE A 237 -2.73 2.31 -17.95
N GLY A 238 -3.11 1.05 -17.89
CA GLY A 238 -3.52 0.42 -16.64
C GLY A 238 -2.41 0.37 -15.60
N ASN A 239 -2.78 0.01 -14.37
CA ASN A 239 -1.85 -0.18 -13.25
C ASN A 239 -0.64 -1.03 -13.63
N PHE A 240 0.55 -0.51 -13.30
CA PHE A 240 1.85 -1.15 -13.49
C PHE A 240 2.72 -0.95 -12.25
N THR A 241 3.33 -2.01 -11.74
CA THR A 241 4.27 -1.92 -10.61
C THR A 241 5.64 -1.46 -11.09
N TYR A 242 5.92 -0.16 -10.94
CA TYR A 242 7.17 0.44 -11.38
C TYR A 242 8.33 0.25 -10.41
N VAL A 243 8.03 0.15 -9.10
CA VAL A 243 9.04 -0.01 -8.04
C VAL A 243 8.65 -1.19 -7.17
N ILE A 244 9.56 -2.15 -7.04
CA ILE A 244 9.43 -3.26 -6.09
C ILE A 244 10.45 -3.04 -4.98
N ASP A 245 9.97 -2.68 -3.79
CA ASP A 245 10.79 -2.56 -2.58
C ASP A 245 10.34 -3.64 -1.58
N HIS A 246 11.31 -4.45 -1.13
CA HIS A 246 11.11 -5.53 -0.16
C HIS A 246 11.41 -5.10 1.28
N ARG A 247 11.73 -3.82 1.52
CA ARG A 247 12.08 -3.27 2.84
C ARG A 247 11.30 -1.98 3.13
N ILE A 248 9.98 -2.05 2.93
CA ILE A 248 9.07 -0.91 3.06
C ILE A 248 9.13 -0.30 4.46
N LEU A 249 9.14 -1.10 5.53
CA LEU A 249 9.16 -0.55 6.89
C LEU A 249 10.48 0.19 7.18
N ALA A 250 11.59 -0.28 6.62
CA ALA A 250 12.87 0.40 6.79
C ALA A 250 12.96 1.72 5.99
N SER A 251 12.29 1.80 4.83
CA SER A 251 12.33 2.97 3.96
C SER A 251 11.24 4.02 4.24
N SER A 252 10.21 3.67 5.01
CA SER A 252 9.00 4.50 5.15
C SER A 252 8.99 5.44 6.35
N GLY A 253 9.83 5.19 7.37
CA GLY A 253 10.06 6.12 8.50
C GLY A 253 8.78 6.79 9.03
N PRO A 254 8.60 8.11 8.84
CA PRO A 254 7.44 8.87 9.35
C PRO A 254 6.10 8.54 8.68
N LEU A 255 6.09 7.79 7.58
CA LEU A 255 4.85 7.36 6.91
C LEU A 255 4.17 6.19 7.61
N ILE A 256 4.85 5.55 8.55
CA ILE A 256 4.36 4.38 9.26
C ILE A 256 3.42 4.84 10.36
N GLN A 257 2.22 4.24 10.38
CA GLN A 257 1.26 4.43 11.45
C GLN A 257 1.17 3.15 12.27
N THR A 258 1.10 3.28 13.59
CA THR A 258 1.09 2.15 14.53
C THR A 258 -0.22 2.10 15.28
N TYR A 259 -0.81 0.90 15.33
CA TYR A 259 -2.08 0.62 15.98
C TYR A 259 -1.87 -0.48 17.01
N ALA A 260 -2.45 -0.31 18.20
CA ALA A 260 -2.57 -1.40 19.15
C ALA A 260 -3.77 -2.26 18.76
N LEU A 261 -3.55 -3.57 18.69
CA LEU A 261 -4.61 -4.56 18.52
C LEU A 261 -4.96 -5.10 19.90
N ALA A 262 -6.25 -5.06 20.24
CA ALA A 262 -6.80 -5.51 21.51
C ALA A 262 -7.46 -6.88 21.38
#